data_AF-A0A1G3KP35-F1
#
_entry.id   AF-A0A1G3KP35-F1
#
_cell.length_a   1.000
_cell.length_b   1.000
_cell.length_c   1.000
_cell.angle_alpha   90.00
_cell.angle_beta   90.00
_cell.angle_gamma   90.00
#
_symmetry.space_group_name_H-M   'P 1'
#
loop_
_entity.id
_entity.type
_entity.pdbx_description
1 polymer ?
#
loop_
_entity_poly.entity_id
_entity_poly.type
_entity_poly.pdbx_seq_one_letter_code
_entity_poly.pdbx_strand_id
1 'polypeptide(L)'
;MNLNDHMIECLGKLGNPFKEVHIWLDEYFHDPKYKARHRKKRHHLAGIEEVRKKWGDEAAEAAYIHIVSDLKMEGWNPEKDRMPLNEMDYIKMGLF
;
A
#
# COMPACT_ATOMS: atom_id res chain seq x y z
N MET A 1 -3.76 2.31 7.79
CA MET A 1 -3.44 2.72 9.17
C MET A 1 -2.92 4.16 9.10
N ASN A 2 -2.26 4.71 10.11
CA ASN A 2 -1.51 5.96 9.91
C ASN A 2 -0.03 5.67 9.62
N LEU A 3 0.73 6.68 9.20
CA LEU A 3 2.16 6.56 8.88
C LEU A 3 2.99 5.90 9.99
N ASN A 4 2.79 6.29 11.25
CA ASN A 4 3.56 5.75 12.37
C ASN A 4 3.27 4.26 12.58
N ASP A 5 2.02 3.83 12.42
CA ASP A 5 1.65 2.42 12.55
C ASP A 5 2.36 1.57 11.49
N HIS A 6 2.41 2.03 10.24
CA HIS A 6 3.11 1.33 9.15
C HIS A 6 4.63 1.28 9.37
N MET A 7 5.22 2.38 9.85
CA MET A 7 6.65 2.41 10.18
C MET A 7 7.00 1.44 11.30
N ILE A 8 6.16 1.33 12.34
CA ILE A 8 6.36 0.37 13.44
C ILE A 8 6.24 -1.06 12.92
N GLU A 9 5.26 -1.33 12.06
CA GLU A 9 5.08 -2.65 11.46
C GLU A 9 6.30 -3.06 10.63
N CYS A 10 6.80 -2.17 9.76
CA CYS A 10 7.99 -2.45 8.95
C CYS A 10 9.26 -2.57 9.79
N LEU A 11 9.43 -1.72 10.81
CA LEU A 11 10.56 -1.83 11.73
C LEU A 11 10.60 -3.20 12.42
N GLY A 12 9.44 -3.72 12.84
CA GLY A 12 9.35 -5.04 13.48
C GLY A 12 9.60 -6.21 12.53
N LYS A 13 9.25 -6.10 11.24
CA LYS A 13 9.36 -7.19 10.25
C LYS A 13 10.67 -7.17 9.46
N LEU A 14 11.16 -5.98 9.11
CA LEU A 14 12.28 -5.77 8.19
C LEU A 14 13.47 -5.07 8.86
N GLY A 15 13.32 -4.56 10.10
CA GLY A 15 14.39 -3.84 10.79
C GLY A 15 14.61 -2.40 10.30
N ASN A 16 13.80 -1.91 9.36
CA ASN A 16 13.83 -0.57 8.82
C ASN A 16 12.40 -0.02 8.69
N PRO A 17 12.12 1.23 9.09
CA PRO A 17 10.77 1.80 9.02
C PRO A 17 10.29 2.21 7.62
N PHE A 18 11.16 2.28 6.60
CA PHE A 18 10.81 2.62 5.19
C PHE A 18 9.87 3.82 5.04
N LYS A 19 10.14 4.89 5.80
CA LYS A 19 9.26 6.07 5.90
C LYS A 19 8.92 6.67 4.53
N GLU A 20 9.90 6.77 3.64
CA GLU A 20 9.77 7.29 2.28
C GLU A 20 8.80 6.46 1.42
N VAL A 21 8.76 5.14 1.62
CA VAL A 21 7.85 4.25 0.90
C VAL A 21 6.41 4.54 1.31
N HIS A 22 6.15 4.65 2.61
CA HIS A 22 4.81 4.93 3.14
C HIS A 22 4.31 6.32 2.73
N ILE A 23 5.17 7.35 2.83
CA ILE A 23 4.81 8.71 2.36
C ILE A 23 4.46 8.70 0.87
N TRP A 24 5.21 7.95 0.06
CA TRP A 24 4.95 7.87 -1.37
C TRP A 24 3.66 7.10 -1.69
N LEU A 25 3.38 5.99 -1.00
CA LEU A 25 2.13 5.26 -1.20
C LEU A 25 0.89 6.12 -0.85
N ASP A 26 0.99 6.92 0.21
CA ASP A 26 -0.11 7.71 0.75
C ASP A 26 -0.11 9.17 0.28
N GLU A 27 0.73 9.57 -0.69
CA GLU A 27 0.88 10.99 -1.06
C GLU A 27 -0.43 11.66 -1.47
N TYR A 28 -1.36 10.87 -2.01
CA TYR A 28 -2.68 11.31 -2.46
C TYR A 28 -3.73 11.39 -1.34
N PHE A 29 -3.42 10.96 -0.11
CA PHE A 29 -4.33 11.03 1.02
C PHE A 29 -4.78 12.45 1.34
N HIS A 30 -3.87 13.42 1.18
CA HIS A 30 -4.15 14.84 1.42
C HIS A 30 -4.84 15.55 0.24
N ASP A 31 -4.97 14.89 -0.92
CA ASP A 31 -5.68 15.45 -2.06
C ASP A 31 -7.20 15.45 -1.77
N PRO A 32 -7.87 16.61 -1.76
CA PRO A 32 -9.30 16.73 -1.49
C PRO A 32 -10.18 15.88 -2.42
N LYS A 33 -9.68 15.56 -3.62
CA LYS A 33 -10.37 14.74 -4.63
C LYS A 33 -10.42 13.26 -4.24
N TYR A 34 -9.41 12.77 -3.53
CA TYR A 34 -9.26 11.34 -3.25
C TYR A 34 -9.54 11.00 -1.79
N LYS A 35 -9.03 11.78 -0.82
CA LYS A 35 -9.19 11.50 0.63
C LYS A 35 -8.96 10.01 0.94
N ALA A 36 -9.95 9.31 1.51
CA ALA A 36 -9.87 7.88 1.82
C ALA A 36 -9.73 7.00 0.56
N ARG A 37 -10.23 7.42 -0.60
CA ARG A 37 -10.21 6.67 -1.87
C ARG A 37 -8.90 6.78 -2.64
N HIS A 38 -7.83 7.22 -1.98
CA HIS A 38 -6.53 7.43 -2.59
C HIS A 38 -5.76 6.11 -2.78
N ARG A 39 -6.10 5.08 -2.00
CA ARG A 39 -5.37 3.81 -1.96
C ARG A 39 -5.33 3.14 -3.33
N LYS A 40 -6.43 3.18 -4.09
CA LYS A 40 -6.49 2.72 -5.48
C LYS A 40 -5.40 3.28 -6.41
N LYS A 41 -4.77 4.40 -6.08
CA LYS A 41 -3.71 5.01 -6.91
C LYS A 41 -2.42 4.18 -6.89
N ARG A 42 -2.08 3.54 -5.77
CA ARG A 42 -0.79 2.85 -5.58
C ARG A 42 -0.84 1.58 -4.73
N HIS A 43 -1.95 1.29 -4.06
CA HIS A 43 -2.12 0.12 -3.19
C HIS A 43 -2.47 -1.15 -3.97
N HIS A 44 -1.60 -1.50 -4.91
CA HIS A 44 -1.78 -2.61 -5.84
C HIS A 44 -0.42 -3.08 -6.36
N LEU A 45 -0.37 -4.22 -7.05
CA LEU A 45 0.87 -4.82 -7.55
C LEU A 45 1.70 -3.86 -8.41
N ALA A 46 1.06 -3.11 -9.32
CA ALA A 46 1.81 -2.15 -10.14
C ALA A 46 2.49 -1.05 -9.30
N GLY A 47 1.94 -0.66 -8.14
CA GLY A 47 2.54 0.33 -7.24
C GLY A 47 3.72 -0.26 -6.47
N ILE A 48 3.62 -1.53 -6.05
CA ILE A 48 4.76 -2.27 -5.47
C ILE A 48 5.92 -2.35 -6.46
N GLU A 49 5.63 -2.62 -7.74
CA GLU A 49 6.66 -2.67 -8.77
C GLU A 49 7.28 -1.30 -9.07
N GLU A 50 6.53 -0.21 -8.91
CA GLU A 50 7.10 1.14 -8.94
C GLU A 50 8.04 1.41 -7.76
N VAL A 51 7.66 0.99 -6.54
CA VAL A 51 8.53 1.05 -5.35
C VAL A 51 9.80 0.24 -5.57
N ARG A 52 9.69 -0.99 -6.10
CA ARG A 52 10.83 -1.85 -6.43
C ARG A 52 11.81 -1.15 -7.35
N LYS A 53 11.31 -0.53 -8.43
CA LYS A 53 12.15 0.20 -9.40
C LYS A 53 12.81 1.44 -8.80
N LYS A 54 12.19 2.08 -7.80
CA LYS A 54 12.70 3.29 -7.16
C LYS A 54 13.74 3.01 -6.08
N TRP A 55 13.50 1.99 -5.25
CA TRP A 55 14.23 1.79 -4.00
C TRP A 55 14.69 0.35 -3.74
N GLY A 56 14.43 -0.56 -4.67
CA GLY A 56 14.89 -1.95 -4.60
C GLY A 56 13.89 -2.90 -3.92
N ASP A 57 14.31 -4.16 -3.80
CA ASP A 57 13.42 -5.27 -3.42
C ASP A 57 12.93 -5.18 -1.97
N GLU A 58 13.76 -4.71 -1.05
CA GLU A 58 13.40 -4.58 0.36
C GLU A 58 12.33 -3.49 0.57
N ALA A 59 12.44 -2.38 -0.17
CA ALA A 59 11.41 -1.34 -0.18
C ALA A 59 10.09 -1.86 -0.78
N ALA A 60 10.17 -2.71 -1.81
CA ALA A 60 8.99 -3.36 -2.39
C ALA A 60 8.28 -4.26 -1.38
N GLU A 61 9.03 -4.97 -0.53
CA GLU A 61 8.47 -5.77 0.56
C GLU A 61 7.78 -4.87 1.61
N ALA A 62 8.38 -3.74 1.96
CA ALA A 62 7.75 -2.76 2.85
C ALA A 62 6.43 -2.21 2.28
N ALA A 63 6.40 -1.94 0.96
CA ALA A 63 5.17 -1.55 0.28
C ALA A 63 4.12 -2.67 0.31
N TYR A 64 4.51 -3.92 0.08
CA TYR A 64 3.61 -5.06 0.18
C TYR A 64 2.98 -5.18 1.58
N ILE A 65 3.78 -5.08 2.64
CA ILE A 65 3.30 -5.13 4.03
C ILE A 65 2.29 -4.01 4.29
N HIS A 66 2.63 -2.77 3.93
CA HIS A 66 1.74 -1.62 4.08
C HIS A 66 0.39 -1.85 3.37
N ILE A 67 0.44 -2.25 2.09
CA ILE A 67 -0.73 -2.42 1.25
C ILE A 67 -1.62 -3.55 1.78
N VAL A 68 -1.04 -4.68 2.19
CA VAL A 68 -1.80 -5.79 2.78
C VAL A 68 -2.55 -5.35 4.03
N SER A 69 -1.89 -4.61 4.93
CA SER A 69 -2.52 -4.12 6.15
C SER A 69 -3.69 -3.18 5.86
N ASP A 70 -3.56 -2.31 4.85
CA ASP A 70 -4.60 -1.37 4.45
C ASP A 70 -5.77 -2.03 3.71
N LEU A 71 -5.48 -2.98 2.83
CA LEU A 71 -6.51 -3.75 2.12
C LEU A 71 -7.37 -4.56 3.10
N LYS A 72 -6.76 -5.17 4.12
CA LYS A 72 -7.52 -5.89 5.17
C LYS A 72 -8.54 -5.00 5.87
N MET A 73 -8.23 -3.71 6.05
CA MET A 73 -9.18 -2.74 6.63
C MET A 73 -10.37 -2.43 5.69
N GLU A 74 -10.25 -2.71 4.39
CA GLU A 74 -11.31 -2.53 3.39
C GLU A 74 -12.09 -3.81 3.11
N GLY A 75 -11.85 -4.87 3.87
CA GLY A 75 -12.53 -6.15 3.72
C GLY A 75 -11.86 -7.13 2.75
N TRP A 76 -10.66 -6.82 2.24
CA TRP A 76 -9.85 -7.77 1.46
C TRP A 76 -9.39 -8.93 2.34
N ASN A 77 -9.57 -10.15 1.86
CA ASN A 77 -9.18 -11.37 2.57
C ASN A 77 -8.04 -12.10 1.82
N PRO A 78 -6.83 -12.23 2.40
CA PRO A 78 -5.70 -12.89 1.73
C PRO A 78 -5.95 -14.36 1.35
N GLU A 79 -6.92 -15.02 1.99
CA GLU A 79 -7.25 -16.43 1.70
C GLU A 79 -8.22 -16.58 0.52
N LYS A 80 -8.92 -15.51 0.14
CA LYS A 80 -9.99 -15.53 -0.89
C LYS A 80 -9.70 -14.62 -2.06
N ASP A 81 -9.03 -13.51 -1.79
CA ASP A 81 -8.82 -12.42 -2.72
C ASP A 81 -7.34 -12.34 -3.10
N ARG A 82 -7.10 -12.15 -4.40
CA ARG A 82 -5.76 -11.79 -4.88
C ARG A 82 -5.49 -10.30 -4.63
N MET A 83 -4.21 -9.91 -4.63
CA MET A 83 -3.85 -8.50 -4.64
C MET A 83 -4.41 -7.81 -5.91
N PRO A 84 -4.91 -6.57 -5.84
CA PRO A 84 -5.29 -5.80 -7.01
C PRO A 84 -4.09 -5.61 -7.95
N LEU A 85 -4.30 -5.73 -9.27
CA LEU A 85 -3.20 -5.60 -10.23
C LEU A 85 -2.78 -4.14 -10.43
N ASN A 86 -3.78 -3.25 -10.50
CA ASN A 86 -3.64 -1.82 -10.78
C ASN A 86 -4.90 -1.05 -10.33
N GLU A 87 -4.93 0.27 -10.52
CA GLU A 87 -6.06 1.15 -10.14
C GLU A 87 -7.41 0.66 -10.70
N MET A 88 -7.47 0.23 -11.97
CA MET A 88 -8.74 -0.21 -12.58
C MET A 88 -9.25 -1.51 -11.97
N ASP A 89 -8.34 -2.43 -11.66
CA ASP A 89 -8.66 -3.70 -11.04
C ASP A 89 -9.07 -3.53 -9.56
N TYR A 90 -8.40 -2.62 -8.84
CA TYR A 90 -8.78 -2.21 -7.48
C TYR A 90 -10.25 -1.76 -7.43
N ILE A 91 -10.66 -0.91 -8.38
CA ILE A 91 -12.05 -0.43 -8.49
C ILE A 91 -13.00 -1.58 -8.83
N LYS A 92 -12.63 -2.48 -9.74
CA LYS A 92 -13.47 -3.65 -10.12
C LYS A 92 -13.70 -4.61 -8.96
N MET A 93 -12.72 -4.74 -8.07
CA MET A 93 -12.83 -5.55 -6.86
C MET A 93 -13.76 -4.93 -5.80
N GLY A 94 -14.21 -3.69 -5.98
CA GLY A 94 -15.11 -3.00 -5.04
C GLY A 94 -14.42 -2.49 -3.78
N LEU A 95 -13.09 -2.37 -3.81
CA LEU A 95 -12.27 -1.76 -2.76
C LEU A 95 -12.39 -0.22 -2.86
N PHE A 96 -12.16 0.50 -1.76
CA PHE A 96 -12.61 1.91 -1.62
C PHE A 96 -11.51 2.97 -1.82
#